data_AF-A0A534VAJ7-F1
#
_entry.id   AF-A0A534VAJ7-F1
#
_cell.length_a   1.000
_cell.length_b   1.000
_cell.length_c   1.000
_cell.angle_alpha   90.00
_cell.angle_beta   90.00
_cell.angle_gamma   90.00
#
_symmetry.space_group_name_H-M   'P 1'
#
loop_
_entity.id
_entity.type
_entity.pdbx_description
1 polymer ?
#
loop_
_entity_poly.entity_id
_entity_poly.type
_entity_poly.pdbx_seq_one_letter_code
_entity_poly.pdbx_strand_id
1 'polypeptide(L)'
;MSPGVRYRRALIYFCAVLSVAGLSPSNALAQSNIKKVRLGIAATSVGFLPIYAAYHRGFYKEEGIDLEIILMSLAAANNAFFKGEIEYSAGLTGLALAAARN
;
A
#
# COMPACT_ATOMS: atom_id res chain seq x y z
N MET A 1 6.74 -13.70 -59.04
CA MET A 1 7.09 -12.84 -57.89
C MET A 1 8.52 -13.19 -57.47
N SER A 2 9.48 -12.25 -57.51
CA SER A 2 10.90 -12.57 -57.28
C SER A 2 11.18 -12.93 -55.81
N PRO A 3 12.13 -13.85 -55.55
CA PRO A 3 12.41 -14.37 -54.20
C PRO A 3 12.73 -13.28 -53.17
N GLY A 4 13.37 -12.18 -53.56
CA GLY A 4 13.71 -11.06 -52.67
C GLY A 4 12.50 -10.35 -52.02
N VAL A 5 11.34 -10.34 -52.67
CA VAL A 5 10.11 -9.72 -52.12
C VAL A 5 9.49 -10.59 -51.02
N ARG A 6 9.70 -11.92 -51.07
CA ARG A 6 9.19 -12.86 -50.06
C ARG A 6 9.96 -12.76 -48.75
N TYR A 7 11.29 -12.65 -48.82
CA TYR A 7 12.14 -12.48 -47.63
C TYR A 7 11.90 -11.14 -46.92
N ARG A 8 11.70 -10.05 -47.68
CA ARG A 8 11.41 -8.73 -47.10
C ARG A 8 10.08 -8.69 -46.35
N ARG A 9 9.06 -9.38 -46.86
CA ARG A 9 7.76 -9.53 -46.19
C ARG A 9 7.86 -10.41 -44.94
N ALA A 10 8.58 -11.53 -45.02
CA ALA A 10 8.80 -12.42 -43.88
C ALA A 10 9.52 -11.70 -42.73
N LEU A 11 10.52 -10.87 -43.04
CA LEU A 11 11.25 -10.07 -42.05
C LEU A 11 10.34 -9.03 -41.36
N ILE A 12 9.47 -8.36 -42.11
CA ILE A 12 8.50 -7.40 -41.55
C ILE A 12 7.52 -8.12 -40.61
N TYR A 13 7.00 -9.28 -40.99
CA TYR A 13 6.12 -10.06 -40.11
C TYR A 13 6.85 -10.55 -38.86
N PHE A 14 8.10 -10.98 -38.99
CA PHE A 14 8.92 -11.41 -37.85
C PHE A 14 9.17 -10.27 -36.86
N CYS A 15 9.54 -9.08 -37.34
CA CYS A 15 9.70 -7.90 -36.50
C CYS A 15 8.38 -7.46 -35.85
N ALA A 16 7.25 -7.53 -36.57
CA ALA A 16 5.95 -7.17 -36.03
C ALA A 16 5.51 -8.12 -34.89
N VAL A 17 5.76 -9.43 -35.03
CA VAL A 17 5.45 -10.42 -33.98
C VAL A 17 6.34 -10.24 -32.75
N LEU A 18 7.62 -9.93 -32.94
CA LEU A 18 8.56 -9.62 -31.83
C LEU A 18 8.15 -8.36 -31.07
N SER A 19 7.68 -7.32 -31.76
CA SER A 19 7.19 -6.11 -31.11
C SER A 19 5.94 -6.37 -30.27
N VAL A 20 4.99 -7.19 -30.75
CA VAL A 20 3.77 -7.52 -29.99
C VAL A 20 4.06 -8.38 -28.75
N ALA A 21 5.04 -9.28 -28.82
CA ALA A 21 5.41 -10.12 -27.67
C ALA A 21 6.10 -9.33 -26.54
N GLY A 22 6.78 -8.22 -26.85
CA GLY A 22 7.46 -7.35 -25.88
C GLY A 22 6.54 -6.44 -25.07
N LEU A 23 5.26 -6.32 -25.44
CA LEU A 23 4.26 -5.47 -24.77
C LEU A 23 3.48 -6.20 -23.67
N SER A 24 3.94 -7.38 -23.22
CA SER A 24 3.34 -8.04 -22.05
C SER A 24 3.43 -7.08 -20.86
N PRO A 25 2.29 -6.61 -20.30
CA PRO A 25 2.34 -5.74 -19.13
C PRO A 25 2.89 -6.58 -17.99
N SER A 26 4.15 -6.36 -17.63
CA SER A 26 4.75 -6.90 -16.41
C SER A 26 4.09 -6.21 -15.22
N ASN A 27 2.86 -6.62 -14.88
CA ASN A 27 2.17 -6.21 -13.65
C ASN A 27 2.98 -6.58 -12.38
N ALA A 28 4.01 -7.42 -12.52
CA ALA A 28 4.92 -7.83 -11.45
C ALA A 28 5.80 -6.68 -10.90
N LEU A 29 6.01 -5.58 -11.63
CA LEU A 29 6.85 -4.46 -11.17
C LEU A 29 6.05 -3.29 -10.56
N ALA A 30 4.72 -3.35 -10.58
CA ALA A 30 3.83 -2.27 -10.10
C ALA A 30 3.12 -2.61 -8.79
N GLN A 31 3.41 -3.76 -8.16
CA GLN A 31 3.03 -3.98 -6.77
C GLN A 31 3.94 -3.14 -5.87
N SER A 32 3.69 -1.83 -5.81
CA SER A 32 4.10 -1.04 -4.66
C SER A 32 3.65 -1.81 -3.42
N ASN A 33 4.58 -2.19 -2.54
CA ASN A 33 4.31 -2.93 -1.31
C ASN A 33 3.56 -2.02 -0.32
N ILE A 34 2.39 -1.52 -0.73
CA ILE A 34 1.59 -0.59 0.04
C ILE A 34 0.95 -1.40 1.15
N LYS A 35 1.41 -1.15 2.37
CA LYS A 35 0.86 -1.74 3.58
C LYS A 35 -0.32 -0.89 4.03
N LYS A 36 -1.51 -1.50 4.08
CA LYS A 36 -2.66 -0.90 4.75
C LYS A 36 -2.43 -0.89 6.25
N VAL A 37 -2.67 0.25 6.88
CA VAL A 37 -2.51 0.44 8.33
C VAL A 37 -3.69 1.25 8.85
N ARG A 38 -4.38 0.72 9.84
CA ARG A 38 -5.51 1.34 10.52
C ARG A 38 -5.08 1.76 11.91
N LEU A 39 -5.21 3.05 12.19
CA LEU A 39 -4.81 3.69 13.44
C LEU A 39 -6.04 4.21 14.18
N GLY A 40 -6.35 3.59 15.32
CA GLY A 40 -7.39 4.06 16.23
C GLY A 40 -6.89 5.21 17.11
N ILE A 41 -7.57 6.35 17.08
CA ILE A 41 -7.31 7.49 17.97
C ILE A 41 -8.53 7.81 18.84
N ALA A 42 -8.28 8.28 20.07
CA ALA A 42 -9.33 8.53 21.06
C ALA A 42 -9.92 9.96 21.02
N ALA A 43 -9.20 10.91 20.42
CA ALA A 43 -9.59 12.31 20.35
C ALA A 43 -8.82 13.04 19.26
N THR A 44 -9.33 14.19 18.83
CA THR A 44 -8.58 15.19 18.06
C THR A 44 -7.99 16.22 19.01
N SER A 45 -6.77 15.98 19.49
CA SER A 45 -6.04 16.86 20.41
C SER A 45 -4.67 17.25 19.83
N VAL A 46 -4.02 18.26 20.42
CA VAL A 46 -2.68 18.72 20.00
C VAL A 46 -1.65 17.58 19.97
N GLY A 47 -1.79 16.56 20.83
CA GLY A 47 -0.90 15.40 20.84
C GLY A 47 -0.92 14.58 19.55
N PHE A 48 -2.01 14.64 18.77
CA PHE A 48 -2.15 13.93 17.48
C PHE A 48 -1.84 14.83 16.28
N LEU A 49 -1.54 16.12 16.49
CA LEU A 49 -1.27 17.07 15.40
C LEU A 49 -0.12 16.61 14.47
N PRO A 50 0.99 16.02 14.95
CA PRO A 50 2.05 15.53 14.06
C PRO A 50 1.58 14.40 13.13
N ILE A 51 0.71 13.50 13.61
CA ILE A 51 0.17 12.39 12.81
C ILE A 51 -0.68 12.93 11.67
N TYR A 52 -1.56 13.89 11.98
CA TYR A 52 -2.37 14.56 10.95
C TYR A 52 -1.53 15.34 9.95
N ALA A 53 -0.52 16.08 10.42
CA ALA A 53 0.38 16.82 9.53
C ALA A 53 1.12 15.88 8.57
N ALA A 54 1.64 14.76 9.06
CA ALA A 54 2.31 13.75 8.25
C ALA A 54 1.35 13.07 7.25
N TYR A 55 0.13 12.76 7.68
CA TYR A 55 -0.92 12.21 6.82
C TYR A 55 -1.27 13.15 5.66
N HIS A 56 -1.52 14.43 5.96
CA HIS A 56 -1.86 15.42 4.95
C HIS A 56 -0.71 15.74 4.00
N ARG A 57 0.54 15.65 4.48
CA ARG A 57 1.74 15.83 3.64
C ARG A 57 2.10 14.59 2.83
N GLY A 58 1.43 13.46 3.03
CA GLY A 58 1.66 12.24 2.27
C GLY A 58 2.84 11.40 2.73
N PHE A 59 3.47 11.73 3.87
CA PHE A 59 4.66 11.02 4.36
C PHE A 59 4.44 9.51 4.52
N TYR A 60 3.26 9.10 5.00
CA TYR A 60 2.95 7.67 5.09
C TYR A 60 2.89 7.01 3.70
N LYS A 61 2.34 7.69 2.70
CA LYS A 61 2.26 7.15 1.33
C LYS A 61 3.64 7.02 0.70
N GLU A 62 4.53 7.99 0.94
CA GLU A 62 5.94 7.96 0.49
C GLU A 62 6.68 6.74 1.07
N GLU A 63 6.38 6.38 2.31
CA GLU A 63 6.88 5.17 2.98
C GLU A 63 6.14 3.88 2.60
N GLY A 64 5.24 3.91 1.62
CA GLY A 64 4.46 2.75 1.20
C GLY A 64 3.39 2.32 2.22
N ILE A 65 2.86 3.26 3.00
CA ILE A 65 1.81 3.02 3.99
C ILE A 65 0.52 3.72 3.56
N ASP A 66 -0.53 2.93 3.37
CA ASP A 66 -1.91 3.42 3.21
C ASP A 66 -2.56 3.53 4.59
N LEU A 67 -2.37 4.68 5.23
CA LEU A 67 -2.84 4.95 6.58
C LEU A 67 -4.32 5.35 6.60
N GLU A 68 -5.13 4.65 7.38
CA GLU A 68 -6.50 5.02 7.74
C GLU A 68 -6.52 5.47 9.22
N ILE A 69 -6.93 6.71 9.49
CA ILE A 69 -7.09 7.22 10.86
C ILE A 69 -8.56 7.09 11.26
N ILE A 70 -8.85 6.33 12.32
CA ILE A 70 -10.20 6.05 12.80
C ILE A 70 -10.40 6.67 14.18
N LEU A 71 -11.34 7.61 14.28
CA LEU A 71 -11.73 8.20 15.55
C LEU A 71 -12.75 7.29 16.26
N MET A 72 -12.41 6.79 17.44
CA MET A 72 -13.28 5.94 18.27
C MET A 72 -12.91 6.08 19.75
N SER A 73 -13.69 5.51 20.68
CA SER A 73 -13.31 5.54 22.10
C SER A 73 -12.02 4.74 22.36
N LEU A 74 -11.25 5.07 23.40
CA LEU A 74 -10.02 4.33 23.75
C LEU A 74 -10.30 2.83 23.99
N ALA A 75 -11.42 2.53 24.66
CA ALA A 75 -11.84 1.14 24.87
C ALA A 75 -12.14 0.42 23.56
N ALA A 76 -12.80 1.08 22.61
CA ALA A 76 -13.07 0.53 21.28
C ALA A 76 -11.77 0.30 20.48
N ALA A 77 -10.84 1.27 20.49
CA ALA A 77 -9.55 1.14 19.81
C ALA A 77 -8.72 -0.03 20.35
N ASN A 78 -8.65 -0.18 21.67
CA ASN A 78 -7.92 -1.30 22.28
C ASN A 78 -8.57 -2.64 21.97
N ASN A 79 -9.90 -2.74 22.03
CA ASN A 79 -10.62 -3.96 21.67
C ASN A 79 -10.43 -4.34 20.19
N ALA A 80 -10.52 -3.37 19.28
CA ALA A 80 -10.27 -3.58 17.86
C ALA A 80 -8.82 -4.03 17.61
N PHE A 81 -7.85 -3.46 18.31
CA PHE A 81 -6.45 -3.88 18.23
C PHE A 81 -6.26 -5.33 18.68
N PHE A 82 -6.82 -5.73 19.83
CA PHE A 82 -6.71 -7.11 20.32
C PHE A 82 -7.38 -8.13 19.39
N LYS A 83 -8.47 -7.73 18.72
CA LYS A 83 -9.14 -8.56 17.71
C LYS A 83 -8.40 -8.61 16.37
N GLY A 84 -7.34 -7.81 16.18
CA GLY A 84 -6.63 -7.69 14.92
C GLY A 84 -7.41 -6.93 13.84
N GLU A 85 -8.42 -6.15 14.22
CA GLU A 85 -9.21 -5.32 13.30
C GLU A 85 -8.47 -4.03 12.91
N ILE A 86 -7.57 -3.54 13.76
CA ILE A 86 -6.68 -2.40 13.50
C ILE A 86 -5.24 -2.72 13.90
N GLU A 87 -4.26 -2.15 13.21
CA GLU A 87 -2.85 -2.43 13.46
C GLU A 87 -2.29 -1.62 14.65
N TYR A 88 -2.83 -0.45 14.94
CA TYR A 88 -2.34 0.42 16.02
C TYR A 88 -3.48 1.08 16.81
N SER A 89 -3.33 1.12 18.14
CA SER A 89 -4.11 1.96 19.04
C SER A 89 -3.21 3.04 19.63
N ALA A 90 -3.53 4.32 19.37
CA ALA A 90 -2.68 5.44 19.76
C ALA A 90 -2.67 5.72 21.27
N GLY A 91 -3.58 5.10 22.03
CA GLY A 91 -3.61 5.19 23.50
C GLY A 91 -3.13 3.93 24.21
N LEU A 92 -2.74 2.88 23.48
CA LEU A 92 -2.24 1.65 24.08
C LEU A 92 -0.75 1.81 24.39
N THR A 93 -0.43 1.97 25.67
CA THR A 93 0.96 2.06 26.15
C THR A 93 1.58 0.68 26.30
N GLY A 94 2.92 0.60 26.28
CA GLY A 94 3.64 -0.69 26.37
C GLY A 94 3.31 -1.52 27.62
N LEU A 95 2.99 -0.86 28.75
CA LEU A 95 2.55 -1.53 29.97
C LEU A 95 1.15 -2.16 29.83
N ALA A 96 0.22 -1.42 29.23
CA ALA A 96 -1.13 -1.92 28.97
C ALA A 96 -1.12 -3.09 27.96
N LEU A 97 -0.24 -3.02 26.96
CA LEU A 97 -0.03 -4.11 26.01
C LEU A 97 0.59 -5.36 26.68
N ALA A 98 1.55 -5.18 27.58
CA ALA A 98 2.15 -6.29 28.31
C ALA A 98 1.14 -7.00 29.22
N ALA A 99 0.28 -6.23 29.91
CA ALA A 99 -0.77 -6.79 30.76
C ALA A 99 -1.80 -7.63 29.98
N ALA A 100 -2.07 -7.28 28.73
CA ALA A 100 -3.03 -8.00 27.88
C ALA A 100 -2.46 -9.28 27.23
N ARG A 101 -1.16 -9.53 27.34
CA ARG A 101 -0.48 -10.72 26.78
C ARG A 101 -0.31 -11.86 27.79
N ASN A 102 -0.63 -11.62 29.07
CA ASN A 102 -0.59 -12.61 30.15
C ASN A 102 -1.99 -13.19 30.42
#